data_AF-T1G9E6-F1
#
_entry.id   AF-T1G9E6-F1
#
_cell.length_a   1.000
_cell.length_b   1.000
_cell.length_c   1.000
_cell.angle_alpha   90.00
_cell.angle_beta   90.00
_cell.angle_gamma   90.00
#
_symmetry.space_group_name_H-M   'P 1'
#
loop_
_entity.id
_entity.type
_entity.pdbx_description
1 polymer ?
#
loop_
_entity_poly.entity_id
_entity_poly.type
_entity_poly.pdbx_seq_one_letter_code
_entity_poly.pdbx_strand_id
1 'polypeptide(L)'
;MGEHLLNTVNCHVFHVDPCTKKEWLPSSTQLVDVCFYHDVPRNIFRIISIENNKVLINSTVHPETTFIKSSHKFGQWTDFYSKCIYGVGFDEEVDLNKFIEYFDEVKKQAAQDIFTNSLVLLKEMQSNDSSVEQMRYENDRLKIALAQSCCNAKKWTVELQMLRNTNRRLKSAVEESIANVEKWNQHMITLKEENAQLKNKICEMERCGPTKEILEQQNSEMRARLVDALEKMAEL
;
A
#
# COMPACT_ATOMS: atom_id res chain seq x y z
N MET A 1 -11.77 28.61 -29.95
CA MET A 1 -11.55 28.69 -31.41
C MET A 1 -10.53 27.60 -31.75
N GLY A 2 -10.94 26.55 -32.45
CA GLY A 2 -10.11 25.36 -32.69
C GLY A 2 -10.00 24.95 -34.16
N GLU A 3 -10.56 25.73 -35.08
CA GLU A 3 -10.45 25.50 -36.52
C GLU A 3 -9.36 26.42 -37.10
N HIS A 4 -8.38 25.84 -37.79
CA HIS A 4 -7.28 26.56 -38.44
C HIS A 4 -7.49 26.55 -39.96
N LEU A 5 -7.50 27.72 -40.59
CA LEU A 5 -7.62 27.86 -42.04
C LEU A 5 -6.31 27.44 -42.71
N LEU A 6 -6.39 26.55 -43.70
CA LEU A 6 -5.25 26.05 -44.46
C LEU A 6 -5.13 26.75 -45.81
N ASN A 7 -6.17 26.65 -46.64
CA ASN A 7 -6.20 27.16 -48.00
C ASN A 7 -7.59 27.68 -48.36
N THR A 8 -7.69 28.55 -49.36
CA THR A 8 -8.96 29.07 -49.88
C THR A 8 -8.90 29.15 -51.39
N VAL A 9 -9.99 28.78 -52.05
CA VAL A 9 -10.22 29.02 -53.49
C VAL A 9 -11.57 29.66 -53.70
N ASN A 10 -11.77 30.32 -54.84
CA ASN A 10 -13.02 30.98 -55.18
C ASN A 10 -13.65 30.27 -56.39
N CYS A 11 -14.86 29.72 -56.24
CA CYS A 11 -15.51 28.93 -57.29
C CYS A 11 -17.04 28.89 -57.12
N HIS A 12 -17.73 28.37 -58.14
CA HIS A 12 -19.15 28.06 -58.05
C HIS A 12 -19.35 26.69 -57.41
N VAL A 13 -20.27 26.60 -56.45
CA VAL A 13 -20.57 25.36 -55.73
C VAL A 13 -21.86 24.76 -56.24
N PHE A 14 -21.84 23.43 -56.40
CA PHE A 14 -22.98 22.63 -56.81
C PHE A 14 -23.13 21.44 -55.87
N HIS A 15 -24.34 20.89 -55.82
CA HIS A 15 -24.60 19.61 -55.18
C HIS A 15 -25.52 18.76 -56.04
N VAL A 16 -25.35 17.44 -55.97
CA VAL A 16 -26.30 16.54 -56.62
C VAL A 16 -27.58 16.49 -55.77
N ASP A 17 -28.72 16.62 -56.44
CA ASP A 17 -30.03 16.47 -55.80
C ASP A 17 -30.12 15.13 -55.04
N PRO A 18 -30.35 15.15 -53.71
CA PRO A 18 -30.47 13.94 -52.90
C PRO A 18 -31.59 13.00 -53.36
N CYS A 19 -32.65 13.54 -53.98
CA CYS A 19 -33.81 12.78 -54.44
C CYS A 19 -33.54 12.05 -55.76
N THR A 20 -33.03 12.75 -56.78
CA THR A 20 -32.83 12.17 -58.12
C THR A 20 -31.46 11.52 -58.32
N LYS A 21 -30.44 11.92 -57.54
CA LYS A 21 -29.02 11.49 -57.64
C LYS A 21 -28.40 11.65 -59.03
N LYS A 22 -28.98 12.47 -59.90
CA LYS A 22 -28.57 12.61 -61.30
C LYS A 22 -28.43 14.06 -61.75
N GLU A 23 -29.12 14.98 -61.10
CA GLU A 23 -29.14 16.39 -61.48
C GLU A 23 -28.22 17.22 -60.58
N TRP A 24 -27.47 18.13 -61.20
CA TRP A 24 -26.65 19.12 -60.51
C TRP A 24 -27.48 20.36 -60.22
N LEU A 25 -27.59 20.71 -58.94
CA LEU A 25 -28.24 21.92 -58.49
C LEU A 25 -27.17 22.97 -58.13
N PRO A 26 -27.31 24.23 -58.58
CA PRO A 26 -26.43 25.30 -58.15
C PRO A 26 -26.66 25.59 -56.66
N SER A 27 -25.60 25.49 -55.86
CA SER A 27 -25.62 25.80 -54.43
C SER A 27 -25.27 27.26 -54.17
N SER A 28 -24.39 27.86 -55.00
CA SER A 28 -24.02 29.28 -54.91
C SER A 28 -24.63 30.08 -56.07
N THR A 29 -24.90 31.37 -55.80
CA THR A 29 -25.42 32.31 -56.81
C THR A 29 -24.31 33.07 -57.54
N GLN A 30 -23.14 33.15 -56.92
CA GLN A 30 -21.92 33.76 -57.45
C GLN A 30 -20.72 32.88 -57.08
N LEU A 31 -19.51 33.35 -57.42
CA LEU A 31 -18.30 32.73 -56.91
C LEU A 31 -18.21 32.94 -55.40
N VAL A 32 -17.92 31.86 -54.67
CA VAL A 32 -17.84 31.84 -53.21
C VAL A 32 -16.51 31.26 -52.76
N ASP A 33 -16.08 31.66 -51.57
CA ASP A 33 -14.89 31.09 -50.95
C ASP A 33 -15.18 29.66 -50.48
N VAL A 34 -14.34 28.75 -50.94
CA VAL A 34 -14.26 27.36 -50.50
C VAL A 34 -12.95 27.18 -49.76
N CYS A 35 -13.05 26.98 -48.45
CA CYS A 35 -11.94 26.97 -47.51
C CYS A 35 -11.65 25.55 -47.02
N PHE A 36 -10.37 25.20 -46.91
CA PHE A 36 -9.91 24.01 -46.22
C PHE A 36 -9.54 24.36 -44.78
N TYR A 37 -10.06 23.63 -43.81
CA TYR A 37 -9.82 23.82 -42.38
C TYR A 37 -9.27 22.55 -41.73
N HIS A 38 -8.41 22.72 -40.73
CA HIS A 38 -8.07 21.70 -39.75
C HIS A 38 -8.80 21.98 -38.44
N ASP A 39 -9.73 21.11 -38.07
CA ASP A 39 -10.43 21.12 -36.78
C ASP A 39 -9.55 20.38 -35.77
N VAL A 40 -8.67 21.13 -35.09
CA VAL A 40 -7.63 20.60 -34.21
C VAL A 40 -8.21 19.75 -33.07
N PRO A 41 -9.28 20.18 -32.35
CA PRO A 41 -9.86 19.37 -31.27
C PRO A 41 -10.36 18.00 -31.71
N ARG A 42 -10.89 17.91 -32.94
CA ARG A 42 -11.40 16.65 -33.51
C ARG A 42 -10.35 15.92 -34.34
N ASN A 43 -9.23 16.58 -34.61
CA ASN A 43 -8.19 16.15 -35.51
C ASN A 43 -8.72 15.68 -36.87
N ILE A 44 -9.60 16.49 -37.47
CA ILE A 44 -10.20 16.23 -38.78
C ILE A 44 -9.98 17.40 -39.71
N PHE A 45 -9.99 17.13 -41.00
CA PHE A 45 -9.89 18.14 -42.04
C PHE A 45 -11.22 18.33 -42.74
N ARG A 46 -11.59 19.57 -43.02
CA ARG A 46 -12.91 19.94 -43.53
C ARG A 46 -12.83 20.92 -44.68
N ILE A 47 -13.73 20.78 -45.64
CA ILE A 47 -13.99 21.76 -46.68
C ILE A 47 -15.27 22.48 -46.29
N ILE A 48 -15.19 23.80 -46.15
CA ILE A 48 -16.29 24.65 -45.69
C ILE A 48 -16.48 25.80 -46.67
N SER A 49 -17.73 26.07 -47.04
CA SER A 49 -18.12 27.24 -47.82
C SER A 49 -19.46 27.77 -47.33
N ILE A 50 -19.58 29.09 -47.25
CA ILE A 50 -20.75 29.79 -46.70
C ILE A 50 -21.08 30.96 -47.64
N GLU A 51 -22.36 31.11 -47.98
CA GLU A 51 -22.88 32.25 -48.75
C GLU A 51 -24.13 32.80 -48.02
N ASN A 52 -24.22 34.11 -47.80
CA ASN A 52 -25.39 34.74 -47.14
C ASN A 52 -25.81 34.07 -45.82
N ASN A 53 -24.83 33.70 -44.97
CA ASN A 53 -25.05 32.99 -43.70
C ASN A 53 -25.67 31.58 -43.84
N LYS A 54 -25.68 31.02 -45.06
CA LYS A 54 -26.08 29.65 -45.35
C LYS A 54 -24.84 28.82 -45.67
N VAL A 55 -24.70 27.68 -44.98
CA VAL A 55 -23.64 26.72 -45.26
C VAL A 55 -23.93 26.03 -46.59
N LEU A 56 -23.00 26.15 -47.53
CA LEU A 56 -23.06 25.50 -48.84
C LEU A 56 -22.30 24.18 -48.85
N ILE A 57 -21.14 24.15 -48.20
CA ILE A 57 -20.31 22.95 -48.03
C ILE A 57 -19.95 22.83 -46.57
N ASN A 58 -20.11 21.62 -46.04
CA ASN A 58 -19.53 21.20 -44.78
C ASN A 58 -19.15 19.72 -44.90
N SER A 59 -18.00 19.47 -45.50
CA SER A 59 -17.54 18.13 -45.82
C SER A 59 -16.29 17.78 -45.03
N THR A 60 -16.22 16.56 -44.50
CA THR A 60 -15.02 16.02 -43.84
C THR A 60 -14.20 15.23 -44.85
N VAL A 61 -12.91 15.55 -44.96
CA VAL A 61 -11.99 14.88 -45.89
C VAL A 61 -11.33 13.70 -45.19
N HIS A 62 -11.61 12.49 -45.68
CA HIS A 62 -10.92 11.27 -45.27
C HIS A 62 -9.80 10.93 -46.26
N PRO A 63 -8.80 10.15 -45.84
CA PRO A 63 -7.74 9.64 -46.74
C PRO A 63 -8.29 8.90 -47.97
N GLU A 64 -9.43 8.23 -47.82
CA GLU A 64 -10.10 7.49 -48.88
C GLU A 64 -11.02 8.36 -49.75
N THR A 65 -11.33 9.60 -49.33
CA THR A 65 -12.17 10.51 -50.09
C THR A 65 -11.51 10.78 -51.45
N THR A 66 -12.23 10.58 -52.54
CA THR A 66 -11.70 10.75 -53.89
C THR A 66 -12.31 11.97 -54.55
N PHE A 67 -11.45 12.86 -55.04
CA PHE A 67 -11.86 13.93 -55.94
C PHE A 67 -11.79 13.42 -57.37
N ILE A 68 -12.86 13.65 -58.13
CA ILE A 68 -13.01 13.21 -59.52
C ILE A 68 -13.10 14.47 -60.38
N LYS A 69 -12.11 14.66 -61.26
CA LYS A 69 -12.13 15.71 -62.28
C LYS A 69 -13.04 15.26 -63.44
N SER A 70 -14.26 15.80 -63.50
CA SER A 70 -15.26 15.43 -64.52
C SER A 70 -15.16 16.29 -65.79
N SER A 71 -14.51 17.46 -65.74
CA SER A 71 -14.22 18.30 -66.91
C SER A 71 -12.96 19.16 -66.71
N HIS A 72 -12.61 20.01 -67.67
CA HIS A 72 -11.45 20.91 -67.60
C HIS A 72 -11.57 21.94 -66.47
N LYS A 73 -12.80 22.30 -66.07
CA LYS A 73 -13.04 23.33 -65.04
C LYS A 73 -14.01 22.88 -63.95
N PHE A 74 -14.35 21.60 -63.93
CA PHE A 74 -15.30 21.05 -62.97
C PHE A 74 -14.79 19.74 -62.37
N GLY A 75 -14.97 19.59 -61.07
CA GLY A 75 -14.73 18.33 -60.38
C GLY A 75 -15.65 18.16 -59.19
N GLN A 76 -15.64 16.96 -58.64
CA GLN A 76 -16.61 16.54 -57.63
C GLN A 76 -16.00 15.58 -56.62
N TRP A 77 -16.58 15.50 -55.43
CA TRP A 77 -16.29 14.46 -54.45
C TRP A 77 -17.56 14.11 -53.68
N THR A 78 -17.54 12.92 -53.08
CA THR A 78 -18.63 12.47 -52.20
C THR A 78 -18.16 12.55 -50.77
N ASP A 79 -18.92 13.26 -49.93
CA ASP A 79 -18.68 13.29 -48.50
C ASP A 79 -19.09 11.95 -47.85
N PHE A 80 -18.22 11.42 -47.00
CA PHE A 80 -18.41 10.08 -46.47
C PHE A 80 -19.62 9.97 -45.53
N TYR A 81 -19.90 10.99 -44.72
CA TYR A 81 -20.94 10.92 -43.70
C TYR A 81 -22.29 11.39 -44.23
N SER A 82 -22.33 12.57 -44.84
CA SER A 82 -23.57 13.15 -45.36
C SER A 82 -24.03 12.46 -46.65
N LYS A 83 -23.15 11.70 -47.32
CA LYS A 83 -23.36 11.11 -48.65
C LYS A 83 -23.72 12.15 -49.72
N CYS A 84 -23.52 13.43 -49.42
CA CYS A 84 -23.72 14.51 -50.37
C CYS A 84 -22.59 14.50 -51.38
N ILE A 85 -22.93 14.66 -52.66
CA ILE A 85 -21.97 14.79 -53.74
C ILE A 85 -21.84 16.29 -54.02
N TYR A 86 -20.68 16.84 -53.68
CA TYR A 86 -20.35 18.23 -53.91
C TYR A 86 -19.61 18.36 -55.25
N GLY A 87 -19.90 19.44 -55.96
CA GLY A 87 -19.25 19.80 -57.21
C GLY A 87 -18.72 21.24 -57.12
N VAL A 88 -17.57 21.47 -57.72
CA VAL A 88 -16.93 22.79 -57.79
C VAL A 88 -16.60 23.11 -59.23
N GLY A 89 -17.04 24.29 -59.69
CA GLY A 89 -16.82 24.82 -61.03
C GLY A 89 -15.99 26.09 -61.00
N PHE A 90 -14.92 26.13 -61.79
CA PHE A 90 -13.96 27.23 -61.85
C PHE A 90 -14.02 27.96 -63.19
N ASP A 91 -13.59 29.23 -63.21
CA ASP A 91 -13.48 29.99 -64.46
C ASP A 91 -12.25 29.58 -65.27
N GLU A 92 -11.17 29.16 -64.59
CA GLU A 92 -9.91 28.73 -65.19
C GLU A 92 -9.51 27.32 -64.71
N GLU A 93 -8.95 26.52 -65.62
CA GLU A 93 -8.48 25.16 -65.31
C GLU A 93 -7.34 25.16 -64.27
N VAL A 94 -6.53 26.22 -64.25
CA VAL A 94 -5.42 26.37 -63.31
C VAL A 94 -5.94 26.40 -61.87
N ASP A 95 -7.08 27.03 -61.60
CA ASP A 95 -7.64 27.11 -60.26
C ASP A 95 -8.30 25.80 -59.82
N LEU A 96 -8.87 25.04 -60.77
CA LEU A 96 -9.27 23.66 -60.50
C LEU A 96 -8.07 22.79 -60.11
N ASN A 97 -6.94 22.91 -60.82
CA ASN A 97 -5.75 22.13 -60.52
C ASN A 97 -5.18 22.50 -59.14
N LYS A 98 -5.17 23.79 -58.74
CA LYS A 98 -4.82 24.20 -57.37
C LYS A 98 -5.73 23.58 -56.32
N PHE A 99 -7.05 23.54 -56.57
CA PHE A 99 -7.98 22.89 -55.65
C PHE A 99 -7.67 21.40 -55.48
N ILE A 100 -7.34 20.69 -56.56
CA ILE A 100 -6.95 19.28 -56.53
C ILE A 100 -5.70 19.09 -55.68
N GLU A 101 -4.69 19.93 -55.85
CA GLU A 101 -3.46 19.89 -55.04
C GLU A 101 -3.76 20.08 -53.54
N TYR A 102 -4.58 21.08 -53.18
CA TYR A 102 -4.99 21.29 -51.79
C TYR A 102 -5.80 20.11 -51.22
N PHE A 103 -6.66 19.52 -52.04
CA PHE A 103 -7.45 18.35 -51.66
C PHE A 103 -6.55 17.15 -51.35
N ASP A 104 -5.58 16.88 -52.23
CA ASP A 104 -4.64 15.78 -52.05
C ASP A 104 -3.70 16.00 -50.85
N GLU A 105 -3.27 17.24 -50.61
CA GLU A 105 -2.44 17.57 -49.44
C GLU A 105 -3.18 17.32 -48.14
N VAL A 106 -4.43 17.78 -48.04
CA VAL A 106 -5.28 17.56 -46.87
C VAL A 106 -5.54 16.07 -46.64
N LYS A 107 -5.73 15.28 -47.70
CA LYS A 107 -5.86 13.82 -47.57
C LYS A 107 -4.60 13.15 -47.03
N LYS A 108 -3.42 13.56 -47.52
CA LYS A 108 -2.13 13.03 -47.04
C LYS A 108 -1.94 13.35 -45.57
N GLN A 109 -2.22 14.58 -45.16
CA GLN A 109 -2.14 14.97 -43.76
C GLN A 109 -3.11 14.17 -42.90
N ALA A 110 -4.36 14.00 -43.32
CA ALA A 110 -5.33 13.16 -42.63
C ALA A 110 -4.84 11.71 -42.47
N ALA A 111 -4.18 11.14 -43.49
CA ALA A 111 -3.64 9.79 -43.42
C ALA A 111 -2.46 9.68 -42.45
N GLN A 112 -1.57 10.67 -42.49
CA GLN A 112 -0.41 10.74 -41.61
C GLN A 112 -0.81 10.91 -40.15
N ASP A 113 -1.81 11.73 -39.87
CA ASP A 113 -2.33 11.94 -38.53
C ASP A 113 -2.94 10.65 -37.96
N ILE A 114 -3.72 9.91 -38.76
CA ILE A 114 -4.26 8.60 -38.34
C ILE A 114 -3.13 7.62 -38.01
N PHE A 115 -2.12 7.52 -38.89
CA PHE A 115 -0.98 6.65 -38.68
C PHE A 115 -0.18 7.04 -37.43
N THR A 116 0.08 8.32 -37.25
CA THR A 116 0.86 8.85 -36.12
C THR A 116 0.13 8.62 -34.81
N ASN A 117 -1.17 8.91 -34.73
CA ASN A 117 -1.98 8.65 -33.54
C ASN A 117 -2.01 7.15 -33.19
N SER A 118 -2.12 6.27 -34.21
CA SER A 118 -2.04 4.82 -34.02
C SER A 118 -0.70 4.38 -33.44
N LEU A 119 0.42 4.92 -33.95
CA LEU A 119 1.76 4.63 -33.42
C LEU A 119 1.96 5.13 -31.99
N VAL A 120 1.44 6.32 -31.66
CA VAL A 120 1.52 6.89 -30.31
C VAL A 120 0.78 5.99 -29.32
N LEU A 121 -0.45 5.60 -29.64
CA LEU A 121 -1.24 4.67 -28.83
C LEU A 121 -0.51 3.34 -28.59
N LEU A 122 0.08 2.75 -29.65
CA LEU A 122 0.86 1.50 -29.52
C LEU A 122 2.07 1.66 -28.58
N LYS A 123 2.77 2.79 -28.65
CA LYS A 123 3.94 3.06 -27.82
C LYS A 123 3.56 3.26 -26.35
N GLU A 124 2.46 3.94 -26.08
CA GLU A 124 1.91 4.12 -24.73
C GLU A 124 1.53 2.78 -24.10
N MET A 125 0.89 1.89 -24.85
CA MET A 125 0.54 0.54 -24.38
C MET A 125 1.77 -0.28 -23.97
N GLN A 126 2.83 -0.26 -24.78
CA GLN A 126 4.07 -0.99 -24.47
C GLN A 126 4.77 -0.48 -23.21
N SER A 127 4.73 0.85 -22.98
CA SER A 127 5.34 1.44 -21.78
C SER A 127 4.61 1.03 -20.49
N ASN A 128 3.27 0.92 -20.56
CA ASN A 128 2.46 0.48 -19.44
C ASN A 128 2.68 -0.99 -19.08
N ASP A 129 2.86 -1.88 -20.06
CA ASP A 129 3.12 -3.31 -19.81
C ASP A 129 4.40 -3.52 -18.98
N SER A 130 5.48 -2.79 -19.30
CA SER A 130 6.72 -2.86 -18.51
C SER A 130 6.52 -2.41 -17.07
N SER A 131 5.74 -1.34 -16.86
CA SER A 131 5.45 -0.84 -15.50
C SER A 131 4.56 -1.80 -14.72
N VAL A 132 3.59 -2.44 -15.38
CA VAL A 132 2.70 -3.44 -14.77
C VAL A 132 3.48 -4.67 -14.35
N GLU A 133 4.39 -5.16 -15.19
CA GLU A 133 5.20 -6.34 -14.88
C GLU A 133 6.16 -6.07 -13.71
N GLN A 134 6.77 -4.88 -13.67
CA GLN A 134 7.59 -4.47 -12.53
C GLN A 134 6.77 -4.42 -11.23
N MET A 135 5.56 -3.82 -11.26
CA MET A 135 4.68 -3.79 -10.09
C MET A 135 4.22 -5.18 -9.64
N ARG A 136 4.02 -6.12 -10.58
CA ARG A 136 3.72 -7.53 -10.26
C ARG A 136 4.88 -8.19 -9.54
N TYR A 137 6.09 -8.04 -10.09
CA TYR A 137 7.31 -8.56 -9.47
C TYR A 137 7.52 -8.02 -8.05
N GLU A 138 7.35 -6.72 -7.85
CA GLU A 138 7.47 -6.11 -6.53
C GLU A 138 6.40 -6.59 -5.55
N ASN A 139 5.16 -6.75 -6.00
CA ASN A 139 4.09 -7.32 -5.17
C ASN A 139 4.42 -8.73 -4.69
N ASP A 140 4.88 -9.59 -5.59
CA ASP A 140 5.21 -10.97 -5.23
C ASP A 140 6.42 -11.04 -4.30
N ARG A 141 7.42 -10.17 -4.51
CA ARG A 141 8.54 -9.98 -3.57
C ARG A 141 8.06 -9.57 -2.18
N LEU A 142 7.15 -8.58 -2.09
CA LEU A 142 6.59 -8.10 -0.83
C LEU A 142 5.74 -9.16 -0.13
N LYS A 143 4.97 -9.96 -0.87
CA LYS A 143 4.21 -11.09 -0.31
C LYS A 143 5.13 -12.12 0.36
N ILE A 144 6.25 -12.48 -0.29
CA ILE A 144 7.23 -13.41 0.27
C ILE A 144 7.85 -12.84 1.56
N ALA A 145 8.26 -11.57 1.54
CA ALA A 145 8.83 -10.91 2.72
C ALA A 145 7.84 -10.85 3.89
N LEU A 146 6.55 -10.58 3.60
CA LEU A 146 5.51 -10.54 4.62
C LEU A 146 5.27 -11.92 5.24
N ALA A 147 5.20 -12.98 4.42
CA ALA A 147 5.06 -14.35 4.91
C ALA A 147 6.22 -14.73 5.85
N GLN A 148 7.46 -14.37 5.49
CA GLN A 148 8.63 -14.60 6.31
C GLN A 148 8.59 -13.82 7.63
N SER A 149 8.19 -12.54 7.61
CA SER A 149 8.03 -11.73 8.82
C SER A 149 7.00 -12.33 9.79
N CYS A 150 5.87 -12.80 9.28
CA CYS A 150 4.85 -13.48 10.09
C CYS A 150 5.38 -14.74 10.78
N CYS A 151 6.23 -15.53 10.10
CA CYS A 151 6.89 -16.69 10.70
C CYS A 151 7.86 -16.28 11.82
N ASN A 152 8.65 -15.22 11.62
CA ASN A 152 9.57 -14.71 12.63
C ASN A 152 8.83 -14.19 13.87
N ALA A 153 7.73 -13.46 13.69
CA ALA A 153 6.90 -12.97 14.79
C ALA A 153 6.36 -14.11 15.66
N LYS A 154 5.89 -15.21 15.03
CA LYS A 154 5.45 -16.42 15.75
C LYS A 154 6.60 -17.05 16.53
N LYS A 155 7.80 -17.16 15.94
CA LYS A 155 8.98 -17.71 16.62
C LYS A 155 9.32 -16.92 17.88
N TRP A 156 9.43 -15.59 17.78
CA TRP A 156 9.74 -14.74 18.94
C TRP A 156 8.64 -14.78 20.00
N THR A 157 7.38 -14.93 19.60
CA THR A 157 6.26 -15.11 20.54
C THR A 157 6.45 -16.37 21.38
N VAL A 158 6.82 -17.48 20.74
CA VAL A 158 7.09 -18.75 21.43
C VAL A 158 8.29 -18.65 22.37
N GLU A 159 9.39 -18.06 21.92
CA GLU A 159 10.60 -17.87 22.75
C GLU A 159 10.31 -17.00 23.98
N LEU A 160 9.57 -15.90 23.81
CA LEU A 160 9.14 -15.05 24.93
C LEU A 160 8.28 -15.81 25.94
N GLN A 161 7.36 -16.67 25.47
CA GLN A 161 6.52 -17.47 26.35
C GLN A 161 7.34 -18.52 27.11
N MET A 162 8.32 -19.15 26.47
CA MET A 162 9.24 -20.07 27.14
C MET A 162 10.05 -19.36 28.24
N LEU A 163 10.63 -18.19 27.93
CA LEU A 163 11.39 -17.40 28.91
C LEU A 163 10.54 -16.90 30.08
N ARG A 164 9.29 -16.53 29.84
CA ARG A 164 8.35 -16.19 30.92
C ARG A 164 8.07 -17.38 31.83
N ASN A 165 7.89 -18.57 31.26
CA ASN A 165 7.65 -19.79 32.03
C ASN A 165 8.87 -20.19 32.87
N THR A 166 10.09 -20.08 32.32
CA THR A 166 11.31 -20.38 33.07
C THR A 166 11.54 -19.38 34.20
N ASN A 167 11.34 -18.08 33.95
CA ASN A 167 11.42 -17.05 35.00
C ASN A 167 10.41 -17.28 36.13
N ARG A 168 9.17 -17.70 35.80
CA ARG A 168 8.18 -18.06 36.82
C ARG A 168 8.65 -19.21 37.69
N ARG A 169 9.18 -20.28 37.08
CA ARG A 169 9.71 -21.44 37.82
C ARG A 169 10.89 -21.06 38.72
N LEU A 170 11.82 -20.26 38.21
CA LEU A 170 12.96 -19.77 38.99
C LEU A 170 12.49 -18.92 40.17
N LYS A 171 11.52 -18.03 39.94
CA LYS A 171 10.93 -17.21 41.00
C LYS A 171 10.32 -18.06 42.12
N SER A 172 9.52 -19.07 41.77
CA SER A 172 8.93 -19.99 42.76
C SER A 172 9.99 -20.80 43.52
N ALA A 173 11.04 -21.26 42.84
CA ALA A 173 12.15 -21.97 43.51
C ALA A 173 12.90 -21.07 44.51
N VAL A 174 13.09 -19.79 44.18
CA VAL A 174 13.67 -18.80 45.09
C VAL A 174 12.76 -18.57 46.29
N GLU A 175 11.46 -18.35 46.08
CA GLU A 175 10.48 -18.17 47.16
C GLU A 175 10.45 -19.38 48.11
N GLU A 176 10.50 -20.60 47.56
CA GLU A 176 10.59 -21.83 48.37
C GLU A 176 11.89 -21.92 49.16
N SER A 177 13.02 -21.55 48.57
CA SER A 177 14.31 -21.54 49.29
C SER A 177 14.32 -20.53 50.45
N ILE A 178 13.71 -19.35 50.27
CA ILE A 178 13.59 -18.32 51.32
C ILE A 178 12.73 -18.87 52.47
N ALA A 179 11.57 -19.43 52.16
CA ALA A 179 10.68 -20.03 53.16
C ALA A 179 11.36 -21.18 53.93
N ASN A 180 12.20 -21.97 53.25
CA ASN A 180 12.97 -23.02 53.91
C ASN A 180 14.03 -22.43 54.86
N VAL A 181 14.78 -21.40 54.45
CA VAL A 181 15.74 -20.71 55.31
C VAL A 181 15.06 -20.13 56.56
N GLU A 182 13.88 -19.54 56.40
CA GLU A 182 13.08 -19.01 57.52
C GLU A 182 12.66 -20.11 58.50
N LYS A 183 12.18 -21.26 58.01
CA LYS A 183 11.85 -22.42 58.86
C LYS A 183 13.06 -22.92 59.65
N TRP A 184 14.24 -23.04 59.01
CA TRP A 184 15.47 -23.43 59.68
C TRP A 184 15.88 -22.43 60.76
N ASN A 185 15.72 -21.13 60.49
CA ASN A 185 16.02 -20.08 61.46
C ASN A 185 15.07 -20.13 62.67
N GLN A 186 13.77 -20.34 62.45
CA GLN A 186 12.80 -20.53 63.54
C GLN A 186 13.17 -21.73 64.42
N HIS A 187 13.49 -22.88 63.80
CA HIS A 187 13.90 -24.07 64.55
C HIS A 187 15.17 -23.82 65.37
N MET A 188 16.15 -23.09 64.82
CA MET A 188 17.36 -22.67 65.54
C MET A 188 17.04 -21.79 66.76
N ILE A 189 16.06 -20.87 66.65
CA ILE A 189 15.63 -20.04 67.78
C ILE A 189 15.01 -20.91 68.89
N THR A 190 14.10 -21.83 68.53
CA THR A 190 13.50 -22.76 69.50
C THR A 190 14.54 -23.59 70.23
N LEU A 191 15.50 -24.17 69.50
CA LEU A 191 16.58 -24.94 70.11
C LEU A 191 17.49 -24.09 71.02
N LYS A 192 17.70 -22.81 70.69
CA LYS A 192 18.43 -21.87 71.55
C LYS A 192 17.65 -21.57 72.84
N GLU A 193 16.35 -21.38 72.76
CA GLU A 193 15.48 -21.17 73.92
C GLU A 193 15.44 -22.39 74.83
N GLU A 194 15.26 -23.59 74.27
CA GLU A 194 15.31 -24.86 75.02
C GLU A 194 16.66 -25.05 75.71
N ASN A 195 17.77 -24.78 75.01
CA ASN A 195 19.11 -24.82 75.63
C ASN A 195 19.24 -23.81 76.79
N ALA A 196 18.70 -22.60 76.65
CA ALA A 196 18.72 -21.61 77.71
C ALA A 196 17.87 -22.06 78.91
N GLN A 197 16.70 -22.65 78.68
CA GLN A 197 15.85 -23.21 79.74
C GLN A 197 16.55 -24.37 80.47
N LEU A 198 17.20 -25.28 79.73
CA LEU A 198 17.97 -26.38 80.32
C LEU A 198 19.13 -25.85 81.16
N LYS A 199 19.86 -24.86 80.67
CA LYS A 199 20.93 -24.19 81.45
C LYS A 199 20.39 -23.54 82.73
N ASN A 200 19.26 -22.84 82.66
CA ASN A 200 18.62 -22.26 83.83
C ASN A 200 18.23 -23.34 84.84
N LYS A 201 17.63 -24.45 84.37
CA LYS A 201 17.26 -25.58 85.23
C LYS A 201 18.48 -26.26 85.87
N ILE A 202 19.60 -26.35 85.16
CA ILE A 202 20.88 -26.80 85.73
C ILE A 202 21.31 -25.85 86.85
N CYS A 203 21.33 -24.54 86.61
CA CYS A 203 21.68 -23.55 87.64
C CYS A 203 20.72 -23.57 88.85
N GLU A 204 19.42 -23.81 88.63
CA GLU A 204 18.45 -24.00 89.72
C GLU A 204 18.72 -25.26 90.53
N MET A 205 19.02 -26.39 89.89
CA MET A 205 19.42 -27.61 90.59
C MET A 205 20.73 -27.42 91.37
N GLU A 206 21.67 -26.64 90.84
CA GLU A 206 22.91 -26.27 91.54
C GLU A 206 22.66 -25.33 92.74
N ARG A 207 21.65 -24.45 92.66
CA ARG A 207 21.23 -23.57 93.77
C ARG A 207 20.34 -24.27 94.81
N CYS A 208 19.56 -25.26 94.38
CA CYS A 208 18.72 -26.11 95.23
C CYS A 208 19.55 -27.23 95.87
N GLY A 209 20.77 -26.90 96.31
CA GLY A 209 21.62 -27.75 97.12
C GLY A 209 21.58 -27.39 98.60
N PRO A 210 20.46 -27.59 99.34
CA PRO A 210 20.53 -27.72 100.78
C PRO A 210 20.97 -29.14 101.17
N THR A 211 21.04 -30.09 100.23
CA THR A 211 21.36 -31.49 100.53
C THR A 211 22.78 -31.65 101.08
N LYS A 212 23.77 -30.91 100.57
CA LYS A 212 25.15 -31.04 101.05
C LYS A 212 25.33 -30.43 102.44
N GLU A 213 24.78 -29.25 102.68
CA GLU A 213 24.83 -28.57 103.99
C GLU A 213 23.99 -29.32 105.04
N ILE A 214 22.78 -29.80 104.71
CA ILE A 214 21.95 -30.61 105.61
C ILE A 214 22.62 -31.95 105.92
N LEU A 215 23.24 -32.61 104.92
CA LEU A 215 23.96 -33.86 105.14
C LEU A 215 25.22 -33.64 105.98
N GLU A 216 25.97 -32.56 105.78
CA GLU A 216 27.12 -32.21 106.64
C GLU A 216 26.67 -31.90 108.07
N GLN A 217 25.56 -31.18 108.24
CA GLN A 217 25.00 -30.87 109.55
C GLN A 217 24.52 -32.14 110.27
N GLN A 218 23.77 -33.02 109.61
CA GLN A 218 23.36 -34.32 110.18
C GLN A 218 24.56 -35.23 110.50
N ASN A 219 25.61 -35.22 109.68
CA ASN A 219 26.80 -36.02 109.91
C ASN A 219 27.64 -35.45 111.07
N SER A 220 27.65 -34.12 111.24
CA SER A 220 28.24 -33.47 112.42
C SER A 220 27.48 -33.80 113.71
N GLU A 221 26.15 -33.80 113.67
CA GLU A 221 25.29 -34.19 114.80
C GLU A 221 25.47 -35.67 115.16
N MET A 222 25.55 -36.56 114.17
CA MET A 222 25.86 -37.97 114.40
C MET A 222 27.23 -38.16 115.04
N ARG A 223 28.26 -37.45 114.58
CA ARG A 223 29.59 -37.48 115.18
C ARG A 223 29.59 -37.00 116.62
N ALA A 224 28.88 -35.90 116.92
CA ALA A 224 28.76 -35.39 118.28
C ALA A 224 28.06 -36.40 119.22
N ARG A 225 26.99 -37.04 118.76
CA ARG A 225 26.31 -38.11 119.52
C ARG A 225 27.20 -39.33 119.74
N LEU A 226 28.03 -39.69 118.77
CA LEU A 226 28.98 -40.79 118.91
C LEU A 226 30.07 -40.47 119.95
N VAL A 227 30.55 -39.22 119.97
CA VAL A 227 31.52 -38.74 120.99
C VAL A 227 30.89 -38.77 122.39
N ASP A 228 29.69 -38.21 122.58
CA ASP A 228 28.98 -38.25 123.87
C ASP A 228 28.70 -39.69 124.36
N ALA A 229 28.37 -40.61 123.44
CA ALA A 229 28.22 -42.03 123.77
C ALA A 229 29.55 -42.69 124.16
N LEU A 230 30.67 -42.33 123.52
CA LEU A 230 32.01 -42.83 123.86
C LEU A 230 32.48 -42.28 125.21
N GLU A 231 32.22 -41.01 125.52
CA GLU A 231 32.53 -40.39 126.83
C GLU A 231 31.74 -41.07 127.95
N LYS A 232 30.43 -41.30 127.77
CA LYS A 232 29.60 -42.05 128.72
C LYS A 232 30.03 -43.50 128.94
N MET A 233 30.64 -44.14 127.94
CA MET A 233 31.23 -45.48 128.09
C MET A 233 32.59 -45.47 128.78
N ALA A 234 33.31 -44.33 128.79
CA ALA A 234 34.59 -44.18 129.48
C ALA A 234 34.45 -43.81 130.97
N GLU A 235 33.26 -43.36 131.40
CA GLU A 235 32.93 -43.04 132.79
C GLU A 235 32.31 -44.22 133.59
N LEU A 236 32.16 -45.39 132.96
CA LEU A 236 31.71 -46.67 133.55
C LEU A 236 32.86 -47.65 133.75
#